data_AF-A0A7S3UZF0-F1
#
_entry.id   AF-A0A7S3UZF0-F1
#
_cell.length_a   1.000
_cell.length_b   1.000
_cell.length_c   1.000
_cell.angle_alpha   90.00
_cell.angle_beta   90.00
_cell.angle_gamma   90.00
#
_symmetry.space_group_name_H-M   'P 1'
#
loop_
_entity.id
_entity.type
_entity.pdbx_description
1 polymer ?
#
loop_
_entity_poly.entity_id
_entity_poly.type
_entity_poly.pdbx_seq_one_letter_code
_entity_poly.pdbx_strand_id
1 'polypeptide(L)'
;MLSLPVRVSTLCLVFTLLFLAGSGTAHASSLSFQSAYEHTDSEIAALRGKRLLNMDEVKAGVGFSNTEENPYPKHGKWYDTKINRDTKCWVVFGNAAREEYRLITSDTKPEGDSHLTHYGQCGVCSTLQDLAVYISQPDLTTPVRSCTLKLVPSWQLSCLRKKIGFSYECSQIWFFNAHHTGMVSPRGGCFGVCMANLFNPNNQPVGDFNPCEPAKDKLFMQAFEPEYERTDDINPSPTAGFCLPSGKRSAALLGNFKKKRVGYCGNTINGEPACHPQQYQNGPYRLNPCLQCDECRSGPVFQKVAGRTRRNSGLHSKIERPLMYDKIYHNYGLPIASNIELLF
;
A
#
# COMPACT_ATOMS: atom_id res chain seq x y z
N MET A 1 18.81 -52.38 -44.48
CA MET A 1 18.44 -51.66 -45.72
C MET A 1 16.93 -51.78 -45.88
N LEU A 2 16.16 -50.78 -45.47
CA LEU A 2 14.74 -50.62 -45.78
C LEU A 2 14.41 -49.15 -45.52
N SER A 3 14.18 -48.42 -46.61
CA SER A 3 14.00 -46.97 -46.66
C SER A 3 12.49 -46.66 -46.75
N LEU A 4 11.98 -45.80 -45.86
CA LEU A 4 10.63 -45.25 -45.93
C LEU A 4 10.72 -43.73 -46.18
N PRO A 5 9.93 -43.14 -47.10
CA PRO A 5 9.92 -41.71 -47.33
C PRO A 5 8.87 -41.00 -46.45
N VAL A 6 9.29 -39.93 -45.79
CA VAL A 6 8.42 -38.99 -45.08
C VAL A 6 7.92 -37.94 -46.08
N ARG A 7 6.59 -37.84 -46.25
CA ARG A 7 5.94 -36.74 -46.98
C ARG A 7 5.73 -35.55 -46.05
N VAL A 8 6.23 -34.39 -46.45
CA VAL A 8 5.97 -33.09 -45.83
C VAL A 8 4.77 -32.47 -46.55
N SER A 9 3.66 -32.25 -45.83
CA SER A 9 2.50 -31.51 -46.33
C SER A 9 2.47 -30.11 -45.74
N THR A 10 2.70 -29.13 -46.61
CA THR A 10 2.57 -27.70 -46.36
C THR A 10 1.10 -27.31 -46.29
N LEU A 11 0.62 -26.84 -45.14
CA LEU A 11 -0.73 -26.27 -44.99
C LEU A 11 -0.63 -24.74 -45.01
N CYS A 12 -1.05 -24.14 -46.13
CA CYS A 12 -1.29 -22.69 -46.25
C CYS A 12 -2.61 -22.35 -45.57
N LEU A 13 -2.59 -21.53 -44.51
CA LEU A 13 -3.77 -20.91 -43.91
C LEU A 13 -3.86 -19.46 -44.40
N VAL A 14 -4.83 -19.20 -45.27
CA VAL A 14 -5.25 -17.87 -45.72
C VAL A 14 -6.18 -17.29 -44.65
N PHE A 15 -5.76 -16.23 -43.96
CA PHE A 15 -6.63 -15.42 -43.10
C PHE A 15 -7.01 -14.14 -43.84
N THR A 16 -8.27 -14.08 -44.28
CA THR A 16 -8.89 -12.87 -44.86
C THR A 16 -9.33 -11.96 -43.71
N LEU A 17 -8.67 -10.81 -43.54
CA LEU A 17 -9.12 -9.72 -42.66
C LEU A 17 -10.09 -8.81 -43.42
N LEU A 18 -11.37 -8.82 -43.03
CA LEU A 18 -12.34 -7.79 -43.37
C LEU A 18 -12.18 -6.61 -42.40
N PHE A 19 -11.73 -5.46 -42.92
CA PHE A 19 -11.84 -4.17 -42.24
C PHE A 19 -13.17 -3.51 -42.63
N LEU A 20 -14.09 -3.38 -41.66
CA LEU A 20 -15.24 -2.48 -41.76
C LEU A 20 -14.86 -1.16 -41.09
N ALA A 21 -14.75 -0.10 -41.90
CA ALA A 21 -14.59 1.27 -41.45
C ALA A 21 -15.91 1.80 -40.88
N GLY A 22 -15.96 2.04 -39.57
CA GLY A 22 -17.02 2.76 -38.90
C GLY A 22 -16.52 4.14 -38.47
N SER A 23 -16.95 5.18 -39.17
CA SER A 23 -16.72 6.58 -38.82
C SER A 23 -17.63 7.03 -37.68
N GLY A 24 -17.12 6.98 -36.45
CA GLY A 24 -17.76 7.56 -35.26
C GLY A 24 -16.93 8.72 -34.73
N THR A 25 -17.44 9.94 -34.86
CA THR A 25 -16.86 11.16 -34.29
C THR A 25 -17.07 11.17 -32.78
N ALA A 26 -16.06 10.71 -32.02
CA ALA A 26 -16.00 10.90 -30.58
C ALA A 26 -15.24 12.20 -30.28
N HIS A 27 -15.95 13.21 -29.76
CA HIS A 27 -15.34 14.36 -29.10
C HIS A 27 -14.71 13.89 -27.78
N ALA A 28 -13.47 13.41 -27.86
CA ALA A 28 -12.62 13.25 -26.68
C ALA A 28 -12.05 14.62 -26.33
N SER A 29 -12.60 15.24 -25.29
CA SER A 29 -11.95 16.34 -24.59
C SER A 29 -10.61 15.83 -24.06
N SER A 30 -9.54 16.09 -24.80
CA SER A 30 -8.18 15.79 -24.36
C SER A 30 -7.84 16.72 -23.20
N LEU A 31 -8.12 16.28 -21.98
CA LEU A 31 -7.38 16.76 -20.81
C LEU A 31 -5.92 16.43 -21.11
N SER A 32 -5.15 17.46 -21.47
CA SER A 32 -3.71 17.37 -21.62
C SER A 32 -3.15 16.91 -20.28
N PHE A 33 -2.88 15.62 -20.18
CA PHE A 33 -2.18 15.02 -19.05
C PHE A 33 -0.83 15.73 -19.00
N GLN A 34 -0.67 16.66 -18.07
CA GLN A 34 0.58 17.37 -17.84
C GLN A 34 1.64 16.29 -17.60
N SER A 35 2.55 16.14 -18.57
CA SER A 35 3.62 15.15 -18.56
C SER A 35 4.16 15.01 -17.15
N ALA A 36 4.01 13.82 -16.56
CA ALA A 36 4.66 13.53 -15.30
C ALA A 36 6.14 13.86 -15.49
N TYR A 37 6.73 14.60 -14.55
CA TYR A 37 8.17 14.82 -14.58
C TYR A 37 8.82 13.44 -14.43
N GLU A 38 9.47 12.97 -15.49
CA GLU A 38 10.18 11.70 -15.45
C GLU A 38 11.57 11.97 -14.87
N HIS A 39 11.85 11.35 -13.72
CA HIS A 39 13.17 11.42 -13.11
C HIS A 39 14.16 10.59 -13.93
N THR A 40 15.33 11.16 -14.20
CA THR A 40 16.45 10.46 -14.84
C THR A 40 17.13 9.48 -13.89
N ASP A 41 17.88 8.52 -14.43
CA ASP A 41 18.62 7.54 -13.62
C ASP A 41 19.68 8.19 -12.71
N SER A 42 20.33 9.26 -13.17
CA SER A 42 21.29 10.02 -12.37
C SER A 42 20.61 10.73 -11.21
N GLU A 43 19.39 11.25 -11.43
CA GLU A 43 18.60 11.87 -10.39
C GLU A 43 18.18 10.88 -9.30
N ILE A 44 17.72 9.70 -9.72
CA ILE A 44 17.37 8.59 -8.83
C ILE A 44 18.62 8.09 -8.07
N ALA A 45 19.77 7.99 -8.74
CA ALA A 45 21.01 7.55 -8.12
C ALA A 45 21.50 8.52 -7.03
N ALA A 46 21.38 9.83 -7.25
CA ALA A 46 21.80 10.83 -6.28
C ALA A 46 20.95 10.82 -4.99
N LEU A 47 19.72 10.29 -5.02
CA LEU A 47 18.92 10.08 -3.80
C LEU A 47 19.49 8.99 -2.90
N ARG A 48 20.10 7.94 -3.48
CA ARG A 48 20.57 6.75 -2.75
C ARG A 48 21.86 6.99 -1.94
N GLY A 49 22.65 8.00 -2.32
CA GLY A 49 23.93 8.30 -1.68
C GLY A 49 23.84 9.18 -0.43
N LYS A 50 22.66 9.70 -0.10
CA LYS A 50 22.49 10.69 0.98
C LYS A 50 22.33 10.01 2.35
N ARG A 51 22.97 10.56 3.37
CA ARG A 51 23.04 9.99 4.72
C ARG A 51 21.96 10.57 5.63
N LEU A 52 21.08 9.71 6.14
CA LEU A 52 20.09 10.07 7.16
C LEU A 52 20.74 10.12 8.54
N LEU A 53 20.53 11.21 9.27
CA LEU A 53 21.15 11.45 10.59
C LEU A 53 20.30 11.01 11.78
N ASN A 54 19.00 10.76 11.61
CA ASN A 54 18.08 10.53 12.73
C ASN A 54 17.11 9.34 12.54
N MET A 55 17.58 8.23 11.94
CA MET A 55 16.75 7.04 11.76
C MET A 55 16.25 6.45 13.09
N ASP A 56 17.03 6.51 14.17
CA ASP A 56 16.60 6.01 15.48
C ASP A 56 15.42 6.80 16.06
N GLU A 57 15.41 8.12 15.91
CA GLU A 57 14.27 8.97 16.29
C GLU A 57 13.03 8.65 15.44
N VAL A 58 13.22 8.45 14.12
CA VAL A 58 12.12 8.08 13.21
C VAL A 58 11.51 6.73 13.59
N LYS A 59 12.35 5.71 13.85
CA LYS A 59 11.92 4.39 14.32
C LYS A 59 11.16 4.48 15.64
N ALA A 60 11.68 5.24 16.60
CA ALA A 60 11.03 5.45 17.89
C ALA A 60 9.66 6.14 17.72
N GLY A 61 9.58 7.17 16.88
CA GLY A 61 8.35 7.92 16.61
C GLY A 61 7.21 7.08 16.00
N VAL A 62 7.54 5.99 15.31
CA VAL A 62 6.55 5.05 14.75
C VAL A 62 6.37 3.77 15.57
N GLY A 63 7.04 3.65 16.72
CA GLY A 63 6.96 2.46 17.57
C GLY A 63 7.62 1.22 16.97
N PHE A 64 8.72 1.41 16.21
CA PHE A 64 9.48 0.35 15.54
C PHE A 64 10.99 0.44 15.83
N SER A 65 11.33 0.69 17.11
CA SER A 65 12.72 0.85 17.57
C SER A 65 13.57 -0.41 17.37
N ASN A 66 13.00 -1.60 17.60
CA ASN A 66 13.64 -2.87 17.30
C ASN A 66 13.15 -3.40 15.95
N THR A 67 13.94 -3.21 14.91
CA THR A 67 13.58 -3.58 13.53
C THR A 67 13.52 -5.09 13.28
N GLU A 68 14.00 -5.91 14.23
CA GLU A 68 13.92 -7.37 14.17
C GLU A 68 12.68 -7.91 14.86
N GLU A 69 11.97 -7.07 15.65
CA GLU A 69 10.72 -7.44 16.28
C GLU A 69 9.56 -7.22 15.33
N ASN A 70 8.67 -8.21 15.21
CA ASN A 70 7.49 -8.10 14.38
C ASN A 70 6.53 -7.03 14.95
N PRO A 71 6.25 -5.92 14.23
CA PRO A 71 5.39 -4.85 14.74
C PRO A 71 3.90 -5.23 14.68
N TYR A 72 3.55 -6.35 14.07
CA TYR A 72 2.18 -6.85 14.05
C TYR A 72 1.89 -7.57 15.37
N PRO A 73 0.83 -7.18 16.10
CA PRO A 73 0.56 -7.72 17.42
C PRO A 73 0.30 -9.22 17.36
N LYS A 74 0.91 -9.96 18.30
CA LYS A 74 0.50 -11.33 18.62
C LYS A 74 -0.91 -11.29 19.24
N HIS A 75 -1.67 -12.36 19.06
CA HIS A 75 -3.08 -12.47 19.46
C HIS A 75 -3.42 -11.76 20.78
N GLY A 76 -4.44 -10.89 20.76
CA GLY A 76 -5.02 -10.28 21.96
C GLY A 76 -4.38 -8.96 22.43
N LYS A 77 -3.36 -8.45 21.74
CA LYS A 77 -2.78 -7.13 22.05
C LYS A 77 -3.21 -6.07 21.04
N TRP A 78 -3.71 -4.95 21.56
CA TRP A 78 -4.02 -3.75 20.80
C TRP A 78 -2.73 -3.06 20.38
N TYR A 79 -2.60 -2.72 19.10
CA TYR A 79 -1.56 -1.83 18.62
C TYR A 79 -2.20 -0.45 18.38
N ASP A 80 -1.45 0.63 18.44
CA ASP A 80 -1.98 1.91 17.96
C ASP A 80 -1.68 2.01 16.46
N THR A 81 -2.69 1.98 15.59
CA THR A 81 -2.53 2.25 14.15
C THR A 81 -3.01 3.64 13.76
N LYS A 82 -3.20 4.54 14.71
CA LYS A 82 -3.56 5.92 14.39
C LYS A 82 -2.43 6.54 13.59
N ILE A 83 -2.76 6.97 12.38
CA ILE A 83 -1.91 7.77 11.53
C ILE A 83 -2.41 9.20 11.67
N ASN A 84 -1.55 10.09 12.17
CA ASN A 84 -1.85 11.51 12.11
C ASN A 84 -1.73 11.96 10.65
N ARG A 85 -2.86 12.28 10.01
CA ARG A 85 -2.92 12.70 8.61
C ARG A 85 -2.70 14.20 8.41
N ASP A 86 -2.72 14.97 9.50
CA ASP A 86 -2.51 16.42 9.47
C ASP A 86 -1.03 16.78 9.47
N THR A 87 -0.17 15.84 9.86
CA THR A 87 1.28 16.00 9.78
C THR A 87 1.81 15.70 8.39
N LYS A 88 3.01 16.19 8.11
CA LYS A 88 3.78 15.94 6.90
C LYS A 88 5.17 15.47 7.30
N CYS A 89 5.82 14.74 6.39
CA CYS A 89 7.21 14.37 6.53
C CYS A 89 8.06 15.30 5.66
N TRP A 90 9.05 15.91 6.30
CA TRP A 90 9.99 16.84 5.69
C TRP A 90 11.40 16.26 5.70
N VAL A 91 12.11 16.47 4.60
CA VAL A 91 13.56 16.28 4.52
C VAL A 91 14.20 17.62 4.83
N VAL A 92 15.11 17.67 5.80
CA VAL A 92 15.85 18.89 6.15
C VAL A 92 17.34 18.62 5.98
N PHE A 93 17.99 19.34 5.07
CA PHE A 93 19.41 19.16 4.79
C PHE A 93 20.27 19.87 5.82
N GLY A 94 21.31 19.17 6.29
CA GLY A 94 22.26 19.71 7.27
C GLY A 94 23.38 20.57 6.66
N ASN A 95 23.55 20.52 5.34
CA ASN A 95 24.60 21.25 4.63
C ASN A 95 24.18 21.63 3.20
N ALA A 96 24.89 22.60 2.61
CA ALA A 96 24.62 23.07 1.25
C ALA A 96 24.87 22.00 0.17
N ALA A 97 25.76 21.04 0.44
CA ALA A 97 26.00 19.89 -0.45
C ALA A 97 24.84 18.89 -0.46
N ARG A 98 23.90 19.00 0.50
CA ARG A 98 22.74 18.12 0.68
C ARG A 98 23.11 16.64 0.80
N GLU A 99 24.29 16.33 1.33
CA GLU A 99 24.78 14.96 1.52
C GLU A 99 24.18 14.32 2.76
N GLU A 100 23.84 15.14 3.75
CA GLU A 100 23.30 14.72 5.04
C GLU A 100 21.95 15.38 5.30
N TYR A 101 21.03 14.62 5.86
CA TYR A 101 19.68 15.12 6.12
C TYR A 101 19.05 14.48 7.36
N ARG A 102 18.03 15.16 7.87
CA ARG A 102 17.12 14.67 8.90
C ARG A 102 15.72 14.54 8.33
N LEU A 103 14.95 13.62 8.90
CA LEU A 103 13.52 13.53 8.67
C LEU A 103 12.78 14.18 9.84
N ILE A 104 11.85 15.07 9.54
CA ILE A 104 11.05 15.77 10.55
C ILE A 104 9.56 15.58 10.25
N THR A 105 8.83 15.06 11.22
CA THR A 105 7.36 15.06 11.21
C THR A 105 6.87 16.40 11.75
N SER A 106 6.17 17.17 10.92
CA SER A 106 5.59 18.45 11.33
C SER A 106 4.40 18.82 10.44
N ASP A 107 3.42 19.54 10.97
CA ASP A 107 2.29 20.12 10.23
C ASP A 107 2.71 21.32 9.35
N THR A 108 3.74 22.03 9.79
CA THR A 108 4.33 23.22 9.18
C THR A 108 5.70 22.91 8.58
N LYS A 109 6.19 23.79 7.70
CA LYS A 109 7.50 23.65 7.07
C LYS A 109 8.60 23.96 8.10
N PRO A 110 9.53 23.03 8.40
CA PRO A 110 10.68 23.32 9.26
C PRO A 110 11.57 24.41 8.68
N GLU A 111 12.33 25.11 9.52
CA GLU A 111 13.33 26.09 9.07
C GLU A 111 14.46 25.45 8.25
N GLY A 112 15.22 26.30 7.56
CA GLY A 112 16.38 25.89 6.76
C GLY A 112 16.02 25.31 5.39
N ASP A 113 16.94 24.51 4.85
CA ASP A 113 16.77 23.85 3.54
C ASP A 113 15.87 22.61 3.67
N SER A 114 14.58 22.87 3.82
CA SER A 114 13.54 21.87 4.07
C SER A 114 12.60 21.68 2.88
N HIS A 115 12.29 20.41 2.61
CA HIS A 115 11.50 19.98 1.46
C HIS A 115 10.43 18.99 1.89
N LEU A 116 9.18 19.22 1.46
CA LEU A 116 8.11 18.25 1.66
C LEU A 116 8.47 16.95 0.93
N THR A 117 8.33 15.81 1.59
CA THR A 117 8.62 14.52 0.97
C THR A 117 7.44 13.57 0.88
N HIS A 118 6.50 13.65 1.83
CA HIS A 118 5.18 13.03 1.70
C HIS A 118 4.25 13.57 2.79
N TYR A 119 2.95 13.37 2.61
CA TYR A 119 1.94 13.62 3.63
C TYR A 119 1.94 12.50 4.69
N GLY A 120 1.52 12.83 5.92
CA GLY A 120 1.60 11.97 7.09
C GLY A 120 2.98 11.98 7.77
N GLN A 121 3.06 11.35 8.94
CA GLN A 121 4.30 11.24 9.72
C GLN A 121 5.43 10.52 8.97
N CYS A 122 6.68 10.91 9.25
CA CYS A 122 7.83 10.13 8.80
C CYS A 122 7.83 8.73 9.40
N GLY A 123 8.32 7.75 8.65
CA GLY A 123 8.50 6.37 9.07
C GLY A 123 9.73 5.75 8.42
N VAL A 124 9.91 4.44 8.59
CA VAL A 124 11.17 3.79 8.20
C VAL A 124 11.39 3.70 6.69
N CYS A 125 10.34 3.86 5.88
CA CYS A 125 10.43 3.96 4.42
C CYS A 125 10.50 5.42 3.92
N SER A 126 10.62 6.40 4.82
CA SER A 126 10.68 7.82 4.46
C SER A 126 12.07 8.28 3.99
N THR A 127 13.06 7.41 3.95
CA THR A 127 14.41 7.76 3.48
C THR A 127 14.42 8.19 1.99
N LEU A 128 15.45 8.93 1.59
CA LEU A 128 15.66 9.28 0.17
C LEU A 128 16.06 8.05 -0.66
N GLN A 129 16.75 7.08 -0.08
CA GLN A 129 17.00 5.78 -0.72
C GLN A 129 15.69 5.07 -1.06
N ASP A 130 14.75 5.00 -0.11
CA ASP A 130 13.46 4.35 -0.33
C ASP A 130 12.58 5.15 -1.29
N LEU A 131 12.63 6.49 -1.24
CA LEU A 131 12.01 7.31 -2.27
C LEU A 131 12.53 6.97 -3.67
N ALA A 132 13.83 6.71 -3.85
CA ALA A 132 14.39 6.31 -5.13
C ALA A 132 13.74 5.00 -5.65
N VAL A 133 13.47 4.05 -4.75
CA VAL A 133 12.73 2.82 -5.09
C VAL A 133 11.30 3.15 -5.50
N TYR A 134 10.61 3.99 -4.73
CA TYR A 134 9.28 4.44 -5.09
C TYR A 134 9.31 5.14 -6.44
N ILE A 135 10.11 6.16 -6.71
CA ILE A 135 10.15 6.80 -8.04
C ILE A 135 10.35 5.77 -9.17
N SER A 136 11.29 4.83 -9.01
CA SER A 136 11.67 3.85 -10.04
C SER A 136 10.63 2.76 -10.32
N GLN A 137 9.74 2.44 -9.36
CA GLN A 137 8.88 1.24 -9.44
C GLN A 137 7.39 1.57 -9.23
N PRO A 138 6.63 1.87 -10.30
CA PRO A 138 5.18 2.11 -10.25
C PRO A 138 4.37 0.98 -9.63
N ASP A 139 4.86 -0.26 -9.79
CA ASP A 139 4.29 -1.48 -9.23
C ASP A 139 5.25 -2.12 -8.23
N LEU A 140 4.98 -1.93 -6.94
CA LEU A 140 5.72 -2.61 -5.89
C LEU A 140 5.08 -3.95 -5.49
N THR A 141 3.84 -4.19 -5.86
CA THR A 141 3.11 -5.41 -5.50
C THR A 141 3.77 -6.64 -6.10
N THR A 142 4.06 -6.61 -7.40
CA THR A 142 4.68 -7.72 -8.12
C THR A 142 6.09 -8.08 -7.60
N PRO A 143 7.06 -7.13 -7.53
CA PRO A 143 8.42 -7.47 -7.08
C PRO A 143 8.48 -7.85 -5.60
N VAL A 144 7.70 -7.20 -4.72
CA VAL A 144 7.65 -7.58 -3.30
C VAL A 144 7.11 -9.00 -3.14
N ARG A 145 5.99 -9.34 -3.80
CA ARG A 145 5.44 -10.71 -3.78
C ARG A 145 6.47 -11.74 -4.25
N SER A 146 7.19 -11.44 -5.34
CA SER A 146 8.25 -12.32 -5.85
C SER A 146 9.36 -12.54 -4.81
N CYS A 147 9.73 -11.51 -4.05
CA CYS A 147 10.69 -11.63 -2.97
C CYS A 147 10.15 -12.43 -1.78
N THR A 148 8.89 -12.23 -1.38
CA THR A 148 8.30 -12.79 -0.15
C THR A 148 7.74 -14.19 -0.32
N LEU A 149 7.54 -14.67 -1.55
CA LEU A 149 7.23 -16.08 -1.85
C LEU A 149 8.45 -17.01 -1.73
N LYS A 150 9.66 -16.49 -1.50
CA LYS A 150 10.86 -17.32 -1.27
C LYS A 150 10.73 -18.07 0.06
N LEU A 151 11.28 -19.29 0.13
CA LEU A 151 11.12 -20.16 1.30
C LEU A 151 11.97 -19.75 2.52
N VAL A 152 13.07 -19.02 2.31
CA VAL A 152 14.03 -18.70 3.38
C VAL A 152 13.92 -17.22 3.76
N PRO A 153 13.63 -16.87 5.03
CA PRO A 153 13.47 -15.48 5.47
C PRO A 153 14.65 -14.55 5.13
N SER A 154 15.89 -15.02 5.31
CA SER A 154 17.08 -14.24 4.97
C SER A 154 17.17 -13.93 3.47
N TRP A 155 16.69 -14.83 2.61
CA TRP A 155 16.62 -14.59 1.17
C TRP A 155 15.52 -13.61 0.79
N GLN A 156 14.40 -13.59 1.52
CA GLN A 156 13.34 -12.61 1.31
C GLN A 156 13.87 -11.20 1.60
N LEU A 157 14.48 -10.98 2.78
CA LEU A 157 15.08 -9.70 3.15
C LEU A 157 16.21 -9.30 2.21
N SER A 158 17.09 -10.24 1.84
CA SER A 158 18.13 -9.97 0.86
C SER A 158 17.56 -9.60 -0.52
N CYS A 159 16.43 -10.17 -0.92
CA CYS A 159 15.74 -9.83 -2.17
C CYS A 159 15.16 -8.42 -2.11
N LEU A 160 14.45 -8.06 -1.03
CA LEU A 160 13.91 -6.71 -0.84
C LEU A 160 15.01 -5.64 -0.89
N ARG A 161 16.15 -5.91 -0.23
CA ARG A 161 17.28 -4.97 -0.20
C ARG A 161 18.04 -4.91 -1.51
N LYS A 162 18.49 -6.05 -2.02
CA LYS A 162 19.45 -6.08 -3.15
C LYS A 162 18.76 -6.02 -4.51
N LYS A 163 17.56 -6.57 -4.64
CA LYS A 163 16.84 -6.62 -5.93
C LYS A 163 15.88 -5.44 -6.08
N ILE A 164 15.14 -5.08 -5.03
CA ILE A 164 14.21 -3.95 -5.08
C ILE A 164 14.92 -2.63 -4.74
N GLY A 165 15.87 -2.65 -3.80
CA GLY A 165 16.69 -1.48 -3.44
C GLY A 165 16.30 -0.80 -2.14
N PHE A 166 15.37 -1.37 -1.37
CA PHE A 166 14.93 -0.79 -0.10
C PHE A 166 16.07 -0.72 0.92
N SER A 167 15.98 0.27 1.81
CA SER A 167 16.76 0.31 3.06
C SER A 167 16.50 -0.93 3.91
N TYR A 168 17.35 -1.17 4.91
CA TYR A 168 17.19 -2.33 5.79
C TYR A 168 15.87 -2.23 6.57
N GLU A 169 15.59 -1.07 7.15
CA GLU A 169 14.43 -0.79 7.98
C GLU A 169 13.14 -0.86 7.15
N CYS A 170 13.13 -0.29 5.93
CA CYS A 170 11.98 -0.41 5.04
C CYS A 170 11.77 -1.87 4.56
N SER A 171 12.85 -2.62 4.32
CA SER A 171 12.74 -4.04 3.97
C SER A 171 12.11 -4.87 5.09
N GLN A 172 12.41 -4.57 6.36
CA GLN A 172 11.84 -5.27 7.51
C GLN A 172 10.32 -5.08 7.58
N ILE A 173 9.81 -3.85 7.45
CA ILE A 173 8.36 -3.64 7.51
C ILE A 173 7.63 -4.27 6.31
N TRP A 174 8.23 -4.27 5.11
CA TRP A 174 7.69 -4.99 3.96
C TRP A 174 7.66 -6.51 4.17
N PHE A 175 8.74 -7.06 4.76
CA PHE A 175 8.82 -8.47 5.13
C PHE A 175 7.71 -8.82 6.14
N PHE A 176 7.58 -8.08 7.24
CA PHE A 176 6.55 -8.35 8.24
C PHE A 176 5.13 -8.18 7.69
N ASN A 177 4.88 -7.18 6.84
CA ASN A 177 3.60 -7.03 6.16
C ASN A 177 3.25 -8.27 5.33
N ALA A 178 4.19 -8.73 4.51
CA ALA A 178 3.97 -9.90 3.66
C ALA A 178 3.75 -11.18 4.48
N HIS A 179 4.50 -11.37 5.56
CA HIS A 179 4.31 -12.52 6.47
C HIS A 179 2.95 -12.47 7.16
N HIS A 180 2.55 -11.32 7.70
CA HIS A 180 1.25 -11.15 8.34
C HIS A 180 0.09 -11.40 7.35
N THR A 181 0.21 -10.86 6.13
CA THR A 181 -0.75 -11.11 5.03
C THR A 181 -0.77 -12.58 4.63
N GLY A 182 0.37 -13.27 4.66
CA GLY A 182 0.51 -14.69 4.36
C GLY A 182 0.04 -15.65 5.45
N MET A 183 -0.47 -15.18 6.59
CA MET A 183 -1.00 -16.06 7.64
C MET A 183 -2.36 -16.69 7.23
N VAL A 184 -2.76 -17.76 7.92
CA VAL A 184 -4.05 -18.47 7.70
C VAL A 184 -5.09 -18.14 8.78
N SER A 185 -4.76 -17.25 9.73
CA SER A 185 -5.62 -17.00 10.89
C SER A 185 -6.86 -16.15 10.56
N PRO A 186 -8.00 -16.39 11.24
CA PRO A 186 -9.21 -15.58 11.10
C PRO A 186 -9.01 -14.09 11.40
N ARG A 187 -8.03 -13.73 12.24
CA ARG A 187 -7.74 -12.37 12.72
C ARG A 187 -6.50 -11.72 12.08
N GLY A 188 -5.73 -12.50 11.34
CA GLY A 188 -4.55 -12.09 10.58
C GLY A 188 -4.31 -13.20 9.57
N GLY A 189 -4.51 -12.92 8.29
CA GLY A 189 -4.38 -13.95 7.29
C GLY A 189 -5.22 -13.73 6.06
N CYS A 190 -4.53 -13.37 5.00
CA CYS A 190 -5.04 -13.26 3.65
C CYS A 190 -4.51 -14.41 2.79
N PHE A 191 -3.87 -15.44 3.37
CA PHE A 191 -3.20 -16.50 2.59
C PHE A 191 -4.11 -17.11 1.53
N GLY A 192 -5.26 -17.67 1.92
CA GLY A 192 -6.17 -18.34 0.99
C GLY A 192 -6.67 -17.41 -0.13
N VAL A 193 -7.11 -16.20 0.24
CA VAL A 193 -7.59 -15.22 -0.74
C VAL A 193 -6.45 -14.72 -1.63
N CYS A 194 -5.25 -14.54 -1.11
CA CYS A 194 -4.09 -14.09 -1.87
C CYS A 194 -3.55 -15.14 -2.82
N MET A 195 -3.52 -16.41 -2.41
CA MET A 195 -3.17 -17.51 -3.31
C MET A 195 -4.20 -17.65 -4.45
N ALA A 196 -5.50 -17.54 -4.14
CA ALA A 196 -6.56 -17.59 -5.15
C ALA A 196 -6.53 -16.38 -6.12
N ASN A 197 -5.90 -15.26 -5.73
CA ASN A 197 -5.86 -14.02 -6.51
C ASN A 197 -4.42 -13.63 -6.89
N LEU A 198 -3.48 -14.58 -6.89
CA LEU A 198 -2.05 -14.29 -7.05
C LEU A 198 -1.74 -13.61 -8.39
N PHE A 199 -2.45 -14.02 -9.45
CA PHE A 199 -2.28 -13.54 -10.82
C PHE A 199 -3.32 -12.51 -11.25
N ASN A 200 -4.21 -12.11 -10.34
CA ASN A 200 -5.25 -11.14 -10.65
C ASN A 200 -4.66 -9.74 -10.78
N PRO A 201 -5.21 -8.89 -11.68
CA PRO A 201 -4.80 -7.50 -11.76
C PRO A 201 -5.03 -6.79 -10.42
N ASN A 202 -4.27 -5.74 -10.15
CA ASN A 202 -4.36 -4.99 -8.89
C ASN A 202 -5.78 -4.46 -8.63
N ASN A 203 -6.41 -3.91 -9.67
CA ASN A 203 -7.77 -3.42 -9.64
C ASN A 203 -8.70 -4.41 -10.34
N GLN A 204 -9.87 -4.65 -9.75
CA GLN A 204 -10.93 -5.49 -10.29
C GLN A 204 -12.24 -4.73 -10.21
N PRO A 205 -12.67 -4.03 -11.28
CA PRO A 205 -13.77 -3.07 -11.19
C PRO A 205 -15.12 -3.65 -10.78
N VAL A 206 -15.30 -4.95 -10.94
CA VAL A 206 -16.51 -5.69 -10.60
C VAL A 206 -16.12 -6.88 -9.72
N GLY A 207 -16.88 -7.13 -8.65
CA GLY A 207 -16.73 -8.35 -7.88
C GLY A 207 -17.72 -8.46 -6.73
N ASP A 208 -17.93 -9.70 -6.29
CA ASP A 208 -18.97 -10.03 -5.32
C ASP A 208 -18.39 -10.33 -3.94
N PHE A 209 -17.09 -10.64 -3.91
CA PHE A 209 -16.35 -10.94 -2.70
C PHE A 209 -15.84 -9.66 -2.05
N ASN A 210 -16.25 -9.43 -0.81
CA ASN A 210 -15.70 -8.37 0.02
C ASN A 210 -15.01 -9.02 1.22
N PRO A 211 -13.66 -9.05 1.28
CA PRO A 211 -12.96 -9.59 2.45
C PRO A 211 -13.19 -8.76 3.72
N CYS A 212 -13.83 -7.59 3.58
CA CYS A 212 -14.32 -6.76 4.68
C CYS A 212 -15.72 -7.03 5.15
N GLU A 213 -16.49 -7.85 4.45
CA GLU A 213 -17.74 -8.29 5.04
C GLU A 213 -17.41 -9.18 6.24
N PRO A 214 -18.04 -8.96 7.41
CA PRO A 214 -17.98 -9.95 8.48
C PRO A 214 -18.37 -11.28 7.87
N ALA A 215 -17.65 -12.36 8.20
CA ALA A 215 -18.09 -13.70 7.86
C ALA A 215 -19.56 -13.82 8.26
N LYS A 216 -20.44 -14.04 7.28
CA LYS A 216 -21.90 -14.05 7.50
C LYS A 216 -22.33 -15.18 8.44
N ASP A 217 -21.43 -16.13 8.68
CA ASP A 217 -21.63 -17.25 9.58
C ASP A 217 -21.29 -16.84 11.02
N LYS A 218 -22.35 -16.48 11.74
CA LYS A 218 -22.39 -16.29 13.19
C LYS A 218 -21.90 -17.50 14.00
N LEU A 219 -21.58 -18.64 13.36
CA LEU A 219 -21.13 -19.86 14.04
C LEU A 219 -19.65 -19.82 14.48
N PHE A 220 -18.80 -18.99 13.87
CA PHE A 220 -17.35 -19.03 14.15
C PHE A 220 -16.87 -18.09 15.27
N MET A 221 -17.77 -17.30 15.86
CA MET A 221 -17.45 -16.31 16.88
C MET A 221 -17.82 -16.71 18.32
N GLN A 222 -18.35 -17.93 18.54
CA GLN A 222 -18.78 -18.38 19.87
C GLN A 222 -17.84 -19.39 20.56
N ALA A 223 -16.72 -19.80 19.96
CA ALA A 223 -15.97 -20.96 20.48
C ALA A 223 -14.71 -20.64 21.34
N PHE A 224 -14.30 -19.38 21.50
CA PHE A 224 -13.12 -19.07 22.32
C PHE A 224 -13.24 -17.69 22.98
N GLU A 225 -14.12 -17.59 23.96
CA GLU A 225 -13.87 -16.70 25.10
C GLU A 225 -13.00 -17.51 26.08
N PRO A 226 -11.70 -17.23 26.24
CA PRO A 226 -11.07 -17.56 27.51
C PRO A 226 -11.76 -16.69 28.57
N GLU A 227 -12.28 -17.31 29.63
CA GLU A 227 -12.70 -16.60 30.84
C GLU A 227 -11.52 -15.74 31.32
N TYR A 228 -11.52 -14.47 30.92
CA TYR A 228 -10.65 -13.48 31.51
C TYR A 228 -11.40 -12.97 32.73
N GLU A 229 -10.98 -13.44 33.90
CA GLU A 229 -11.43 -12.91 35.17
C GLU A 229 -11.25 -11.39 35.16
N ARG A 230 -12.41 -10.73 35.25
CA ARG A 230 -12.56 -9.29 35.33
C ARG A 230 -12.02 -8.85 36.70
N THR A 231 -10.75 -8.46 36.77
CA THR A 231 -10.30 -7.59 37.85
C THR A 231 -10.76 -6.19 37.50
N ASP A 232 -11.84 -5.77 38.16
CA ASP A 232 -12.37 -4.41 38.12
C ASP A 232 -11.29 -3.45 38.62
N ASP A 233 -10.71 -2.65 37.70
CA ASP A 233 -10.18 -1.29 37.92
C ASP A 233 -9.34 -0.88 36.70
N ILE A 234 -10.02 -0.56 35.59
CA ILE A 234 -9.63 0.39 34.54
C ILE A 234 -10.88 0.61 33.67
N ASN A 235 -11.24 1.88 33.46
CA ASN A 235 -12.36 2.31 32.61
C ASN A 235 -12.41 1.53 31.26
N PRO A 236 -13.56 0.96 30.87
CA PRO A 236 -13.68 0.19 29.63
C PRO A 236 -13.84 1.15 28.44
N SER A 237 -12.82 1.21 27.58
CA SER A 237 -13.01 1.67 26.19
C SER A 237 -13.40 0.46 25.34
N PRO A 238 -14.52 0.48 24.59
CA PRO A 238 -15.14 -0.73 24.09
C PRO A 238 -14.59 -1.20 22.73
N THR A 239 -14.71 -2.52 22.52
CA THR A 239 -14.79 -3.29 21.27
C THR A 239 -13.51 -3.73 20.55
N ALA A 240 -13.16 -5.00 20.79
CA ALA A 240 -12.50 -5.94 19.87
C ALA A 240 -12.93 -5.71 18.41
N GLY A 241 -11.98 -5.74 17.47
CA GLY A 241 -12.24 -5.57 16.04
C GLY A 241 -13.24 -6.59 15.50
N PHE A 242 -14.47 -6.12 15.29
CA PHE A 242 -15.53 -6.82 14.58
C PHE A 242 -15.97 -5.92 13.43
N CYS A 243 -16.29 -6.49 12.27
CA CYS A 243 -17.12 -5.77 11.32
C CYS A 243 -18.51 -5.64 11.96
N LEU A 244 -18.75 -4.54 12.66
CA LEU A 244 -20.00 -4.32 13.39
C LEU A 244 -21.10 -3.96 12.39
N PRO A 245 -22.28 -4.60 12.46
CA PRO A 245 -23.47 -3.98 11.89
C PRO A 245 -23.74 -2.70 12.68
N SER A 246 -23.78 -1.56 12.00
CA SER A 246 -24.11 -0.27 12.61
C SER A 246 -25.41 -0.37 13.43
N GLY A 247 -25.33 0.10 14.67
CA GLY A 247 -26.29 -0.14 15.73
C GLY A 247 -27.74 0.19 15.35
N LYS A 248 -28.68 -0.62 15.86
CA LYS A 248 -30.10 -0.34 15.80
C LYS A 248 -30.40 0.88 16.69
N ARG A 249 -30.61 2.06 16.10
CA ARG A 249 -31.54 3.03 16.70
C ARG A 249 -32.94 2.68 16.19
N SER A 250 -33.84 2.40 17.13
CA SER A 250 -35.24 2.12 16.88
C SER A 250 -35.89 3.28 16.15
N ALA A 251 -36.23 3.08 14.88
CA ALA A 251 -37.22 3.87 14.17
C ALA A 251 -38.14 2.88 13.46
N ALA A 252 -39.37 2.79 13.97
CA ALA A 252 -40.43 2.01 13.39
C ALA A 252 -40.93 2.66 12.10
N LEU A 253 -41.48 1.80 11.22
CA LEU A 253 -42.40 2.10 10.13
C LEU A 253 -41.89 3.03 9.03
N LEU A 254 -41.53 2.43 7.88
CA LEU A 254 -42.05 2.73 6.53
C LEU A 254 -41.23 1.99 5.45
N GLY A 255 -41.91 1.27 4.55
CA GLY A 255 -41.48 0.96 3.17
C GLY A 255 -40.23 0.09 2.98
N ASN A 256 -40.45 -1.21 2.71
CA ASN A 256 -39.42 -2.21 2.42
C ASN A 256 -38.63 -1.94 1.12
N PHE A 257 -37.56 -1.16 1.20
CA PHE A 257 -36.33 -1.45 0.46
C PHE A 257 -35.31 -1.96 1.49
N LYS A 258 -34.98 -3.26 1.45
CA LYS A 258 -33.85 -3.80 2.23
C LYS A 258 -32.56 -3.20 1.66
N LYS A 259 -32.22 -1.96 2.06
CA LYS A 259 -30.88 -1.40 1.81
C LYS A 259 -29.90 -2.38 2.43
N LYS A 260 -29.15 -3.09 1.58
CA LYS A 260 -28.08 -4.00 1.97
C LYS A 260 -27.12 -3.17 2.81
N ARG A 261 -27.12 -3.41 4.13
CA ARG A 261 -26.26 -2.66 5.07
C ARG A 261 -24.81 -2.94 4.69
N VAL A 262 -24.10 -1.89 4.29
CA VAL A 262 -22.69 -1.95 3.94
C VAL A 262 -21.94 -2.18 5.26
N GLY A 263 -21.39 -3.37 5.46
CA GLY A 263 -20.49 -3.63 6.59
C GLY A 263 -19.23 -2.80 6.45
N TYR A 264 -18.76 -2.20 7.54
CA TYR A 264 -17.45 -1.54 7.58
C TYR A 264 -16.41 -2.55 8.08
N CYS A 265 -15.31 -2.66 7.35
CA CYS A 265 -14.08 -3.28 7.82
C CYS A 265 -13.57 -2.45 8.99
N GLY A 266 -13.90 -2.76 10.24
CA GLY A 266 -13.12 -2.21 11.34
C GLY A 266 -11.70 -2.73 11.18
N ASN A 267 -10.68 -1.87 11.18
CA ASN A 267 -9.33 -2.38 11.32
C ASN A 267 -9.30 -3.14 12.66
N THR A 268 -8.59 -4.24 12.68
CA THR A 268 -8.58 -5.17 13.83
C THR A 268 -7.94 -4.58 15.08
N ILE A 269 -7.60 -3.28 15.05
CA ILE A 269 -6.63 -2.64 15.91
C ILE A 269 -7.26 -1.45 16.67
N ASN A 270 -8.17 -0.69 16.07
CA ASN A 270 -8.91 0.40 16.71
C ASN A 270 -10.39 0.48 16.30
N GLY A 271 -10.88 -0.45 15.47
CA GLY A 271 -12.28 -0.52 15.07
C GLY A 271 -12.73 0.49 14.00
N GLU A 272 -11.87 1.44 13.61
CA GLU A 272 -12.16 2.40 12.53
C GLU A 272 -12.17 1.73 11.15
N PRO A 273 -12.85 2.28 10.14
CA PRO A 273 -12.81 1.76 8.77
C PRO A 273 -11.36 1.56 8.27
N ALA A 274 -10.89 0.31 8.20
CA ALA A 274 -9.58 -0.06 7.69
C ALA A 274 -9.43 0.27 6.20
N CYS A 275 -10.57 0.25 5.52
CA CYS A 275 -10.66 0.26 4.08
C CYS A 275 -11.71 1.25 3.61
N HIS A 276 -11.34 2.03 2.60
CA HIS A 276 -12.19 3.05 2.03
C HIS A 276 -13.27 2.39 1.14
N PRO A 277 -14.55 2.82 1.16
CA PRO A 277 -15.62 2.21 0.38
C PRO A 277 -15.30 1.93 -1.09
N GLN A 278 -14.66 2.88 -1.77
CA GLN A 278 -14.20 2.80 -3.16
C GLN A 278 -13.27 1.61 -3.46
N GLN A 279 -12.64 1.03 -2.43
CA GLN A 279 -11.71 -0.08 -2.60
C GLN A 279 -12.43 -1.44 -2.72
N TYR A 280 -13.66 -1.54 -2.20
CA TYR A 280 -14.47 -2.77 -2.24
C TYR A 280 -15.86 -2.59 -2.88
N GLN A 281 -16.24 -1.39 -3.27
CA GLN A 281 -17.41 -1.13 -4.11
C GLN A 281 -17.04 -1.27 -5.58
N ASN A 282 -18.00 -1.65 -6.43
CA ASN A 282 -17.76 -1.71 -7.87
C ASN A 282 -17.38 -0.32 -8.41
N GLY A 283 -16.38 -0.28 -9.28
CA GLY A 283 -15.79 0.93 -9.82
C GLY A 283 -14.30 0.78 -10.11
N PRO A 284 -13.68 1.75 -10.80
CA PRO A 284 -12.30 1.63 -11.28
C PRO A 284 -11.26 1.44 -10.15
N TYR A 285 -11.57 1.89 -8.93
CA TYR A 285 -10.67 1.84 -7.77
C TYR A 285 -10.83 0.59 -6.90
N ARG A 286 -11.77 -0.30 -7.28
CA ARG A 286 -11.98 -1.55 -6.60
C ARG A 286 -10.73 -2.42 -6.69
N LEU A 287 -10.26 -2.93 -5.56
CA LEU A 287 -9.13 -3.84 -5.51
C LEU A 287 -9.55 -5.26 -5.79
N ASN A 288 -8.57 -6.06 -6.24
CA ASN A 288 -8.71 -7.50 -6.11
C ASN A 288 -8.84 -7.92 -4.63
N PRO A 289 -9.50 -9.05 -4.35
CA PRO A 289 -9.67 -9.60 -3.01
C PRO A 289 -8.41 -9.70 -2.15
N CYS A 290 -7.25 -10.01 -2.72
CA CYS A 290 -5.99 -10.12 -1.97
C CYS A 290 -5.53 -8.77 -1.45
N LEU A 291 -5.41 -7.79 -2.34
CA LEU A 291 -4.99 -6.43 -1.98
C LEU A 291 -6.01 -5.78 -1.04
N GLN A 292 -7.29 -6.07 -1.22
CA GLN A 292 -8.31 -5.59 -0.30
C GLN A 292 -8.06 -6.18 1.09
N CYS A 293 -7.87 -7.49 1.21
CA CYS A 293 -7.57 -8.11 2.50
C CYS A 293 -6.30 -7.54 3.15
N ASP A 294 -5.23 -7.37 2.39
CA ASP A 294 -3.96 -6.79 2.84
C ASP A 294 -4.16 -5.35 3.38
N GLU A 295 -4.80 -4.46 2.62
CA GLU A 295 -5.04 -3.07 3.04
C GLU A 295 -5.87 -2.99 4.32
N CYS A 296 -6.76 -3.95 4.57
CA CYS A 296 -7.62 -3.92 5.75
C CYS A 296 -7.00 -4.59 6.99
N ARG A 297 -6.19 -5.63 6.80
CA ARG A 297 -5.63 -6.43 7.90
C ARG A 297 -4.21 -6.04 8.25
N SER A 298 -3.38 -5.77 7.24
CA SER A 298 -1.95 -5.48 7.42
C SER A 298 -1.62 -4.01 7.14
N GLY A 299 -2.36 -3.39 6.22
CA GLY A 299 -2.20 -2.02 5.77
C GLY A 299 -2.07 -0.96 6.88
N PRO A 300 -2.87 -0.98 7.96
CA PRO A 300 -2.80 0.05 8.99
C PRO A 300 -1.45 0.09 9.73
N VAL A 301 -0.90 -1.06 10.12
CA VAL A 301 0.43 -1.15 10.75
C VAL A 301 1.51 -0.80 9.73
N PHE A 302 1.42 -1.36 8.51
CA PHE A 302 2.36 -1.05 7.44
C PHE A 302 2.43 0.45 7.17
N GLN A 303 1.30 1.13 6.95
CA GLN A 303 1.26 2.55 6.65
C GLN A 303 1.80 3.40 7.80
N LYS A 304 1.50 3.05 9.07
CA LYS A 304 2.03 3.75 10.24
C LYS A 304 3.55 3.64 10.34
N VAL A 305 4.09 2.41 10.23
CA VAL A 305 5.52 2.13 10.42
C VAL A 305 6.33 2.58 9.20
N ALA A 306 5.86 2.31 7.99
CA ALA A 306 6.53 2.72 6.77
C ALA A 306 6.57 4.25 6.64
N GLY A 307 5.49 4.94 7.01
CA GLY A 307 5.32 6.39 6.88
C GLY A 307 5.17 6.87 5.44
N ARG A 308 5.95 6.32 4.51
CA ARG A 308 5.90 6.58 3.07
C ARG A 308 5.19 5.47 2.30
N THR A 309 4.35 5.89 1.37
CA THR A 309 3.79 5.12 0.26
C THR A 309 3.94 5.93 -1.03
N ARG A 310 3.67 5.34 -2.20
CA ARG A 310 3.56 6.13 -3.45
C ARG A 310 2.51 7.25 -3.33
N ARG A 311 1.35 6.90 -2.77
CA ARG A 311 0.16 7.77 -2.74
C ARG A 311 0.39 9.04 -1.96
N ASN A 312 0.87 8.93 -0.72
CA ASN A 312 1.16 10.10 0.10
C ASN A 312 2.44 10.83 -0.33
N SER A 313 3.24 10.26 -1.23
CA SER A 313 4.35 10.97 -1.89
C SER A 313 3.90 11.72 -3.15
N GLY A 314 2.61 11.71 -3.51
CA GLY A 314 2.15 12.33 -4.75
C GLY A 314 2.64 11.62 -6.02
N LEU A 315 3.07 10.35 -5.90
CA LEU A 315 3.57 9.52 -7.00
C LEU A 315 2.45 8.65 -7.58
N HIS A 316 2.34 8.62 -8.91
CA HIS A 316 1.40 7.75 -9.62
C HIS A 316 1.66 6.26 -9.31
N SER A 317 0.64 5.47 -9.00
CA SER A 317 0.74 4.07 -8.58
C SER A 317 0.02 3.16 -9.58
N LYS A 318 0.56 1.97 -9.88
CA LYS A 318 -0.15 0.98 -10.72
C LYS A 318 -1.43 0.43 -10.07
N ILE A 319 -1.57 0.58 -8.74
CA ILE A 319 -2.85 0.38 -8.06
C ILE A 319 -3.64 1.68 -8.18
N GLU A 320 -4.69 1.67 -8.99
CA GLU A 320 -5.55 2.83 -9.22
C GLU A 320 -6.35 3.17 -7.96
N ARG A 321 -6.35 4.46 -7.58
CA ARG A 321 -7.03 5.01 -6.40
C ARG A 321 -7.50 6.44 -6.70
N PRO A 322 -8.53 6.94 -5.99
CA PRO A 322 -8.80 8.37 -6.00
C PRO A 322 -7.56 9.15 -5.57
N LEU A 323 -7.29 10.27 -6.24
CA LEU A 323 -6.25 11.20 -5.81
C LEU A 323 -6.67 11.78 -4.45
N MET A 324 -5.83 11.58 -3.43
CA MET A 324 -6.05 12.10 -2.08
C MET A 324 -5.07 13.20 -1.69
N TYR A 325 -4.02 13.40 -2.49
CA TYR A 325 -2.91 14.29 -2.17
C TYR A 325 -2.47 15.03 -3.43
N ASP A 326 -1.97 16.24 -3.23
CA ASP A 326 -1.38 17.02 -4.31
C ASP A 326 -0.08 16.38 -4.80
N LYS A 327 0.29 16.72 -6.03
CA LYS A 327 1.56 16.30 -6.62
C LYS A 327 2.71 16.94 -5.84
N ILE A 328 3.70 16.13 -5.46
CA ILE A 328 4.94 16.59 -4.80
C ILE A 328 6.07 16.54 -5.83
N TYR A 329 6.84 17.62 -5.92
CA TYR A 329 8.04 17.68 -6.75
C TYR A 329 9.25 17.23 -5.93
N HIS A 330 9.85 16.10 -6.32
CA HIS A 330 10.97 15.48 -5.59
C HIS A 330 12.33 15.97 -6.09
N ASN A 331 12.60 17.27 -5.94
CA ASN A 331 13.88 17.86 -6.31
C ASN A 331 14.76 18.14 -5.08
N TYR A 332 15.58 17.16 -4.71
CA TYR A 332 16.37 17.17 -3.47
C TYR A 332 17.83 17.56 -3.67
N GLY A 333 18.09 18.58 -4.52
CA GLY A 333 19.46 19.04 -4.79
C GLY A 333 20.13 18.32 -5.92
N LEU A 334 19.33 17.83 -6.86
CA LEU A 334 19.79 17.56 -8.19
C LEU A 334 20.11 18.92 -8.79
N PRO A 335 21.28 19.12 -9.44
CA PRO A 335 21.48 20.33 -10.20
C PRO A 335 20.29 20.44 -11.13
N ILE A 336 19.42 21.43 -10.89
CA ILE A 336 18.34 21.73 -11.81
C ILE A 336 19.12 22.00 -13.09
N ALA A 337 18.98 21.12 -14.09
CA ALA A 337 19.53 21.42 -15.40
C ALA A 337 19.01 22.83 -15.68
N SER A 338 19.94 23.77 -15.84
CA SER A 338 19.73 25.22 -15.82
C SER A 338 18.92 25.73 -17.03
N ASN A 339 18.04 24.87 -17.57
CA ASN A 339 17.20 25.09 -18.73
C ASN A 339 15.71 25.22 -18.35
N ILE A 340 15.38 25.34 -17.06
CA ILE A 340 14.06 25.83 -16.61
C ILE A 340 14.26 27.17 -15.91
N GLU A 341 14.83 28.13 -16.64
CA GLU A 341 14.43 29.52 -16.43
C GLU A 341 13.02 29.69 -17.01
N LEU A 342 12.12 30.25 -16.21
CA LEU A 342 10.87 30.93 -16.62
C LEU A 342 9.73 30.06 -17.19
N LEU A 343 8.99 29.38 -16.31
CA LEU A 343 7.53 29.19 -16.47
C LEU A 343 6.79 29.30 -15.13
N PHE A 344 7.12 30.32 -14.33
CA PHE A 344 6.24 30.82 -13.27
C PHE A 344 6.09 32.33 -13.41
#